data_AF-A0A6M3X279-F1
#
_entry.id   AF-A0A6M3X279-F1
#
_cell.length_a   1.000
_cell.length_b   1.000
_cell.length_c   1.000
_cell.angle_alpha   90.00
_cell.angle_beta   90.00
_cell.angle_gamma   90.00
#
_symmetry.space_group_name_H-M   'P 1'
#
loop_
_entity.id
_entity.type
_entity.pdbx_description
1 polymer ?
#
loop_
_entity_poly.entity_id
_entity_poly.type
_entity_poly.pdbx_seq_one_letter_code
_entity_poly.pdbx_strand_id
1 'polypeptide(L)'
;SSMGSAPFSPGEYANMILMSSLCTLLSPGGRPPIPDLPIFKKIPGSIRFSIKVILFPFLYIWVRAAFPRYRYDQSMGPGRKVFLPLSLAWVVSVSGVPVTFQWLP
;
A
#
# COMPACT_ATOMS: atom_id res chain seq x y z
N SER A 1 16.78 -6.91 -29.00
CA SER A 1 15.64 -7.69 -29.52
C SER A 1 14.34 -7.03 -29.09
N SER A 2 13.66 -6.36 -30.03
CA SER A 2 12.42 -5.59 -29.80
C SER A 2 11.27 -6.43 -29.18
N MET A 3 11.24 -7.75 -29.47
CA MET A 3 10.24 -8.69 -28.95
C MET A 3 10.35 -9.00 -27.45
N GLY A 4 11.52 -8.84 -26.83
CA GLY A 4 11.69 -9.06 -25.38
C GLY A 4 11.36 -7.82 -24.54
N SER A 5 11.63 -6.63 -25.08
CA SER A 5 11.30 -5.34 -24.45
C SER A 5 9.81 -4.98 -24.53
N ALA A 6 9.11 -5.49 -25.55
CA ALA A 6 7.70 -5.22 -25.79
C ALA A 6 6.75 -5.75 -24.70
N PRO A 7 6.89 -6.99 -24.18
CA PRO A 7 6.10 -7.46 -23.03
C PRO A 7 6.68 -7.02 -21.68
N PHE A 8 7.99 -6.76 -21.60
CA PHE A 8 8.65 -6.36 -20.36
C PHE A 8 8.13 -5.02 -19.83
N SER A 9 8.04 -4.01 -20.72
CA SER A 9 7.57 -2.67 -20.35
C SER A 9 6.13 -2.68 -19.79
N PRO A 10 5.10 -3.24 -20.45
CA PRO A 10 3.75 -3.32 -19.89
C PRO A 10 3.66 -4.28 -18.69
N GLY A 11 4.53 -5.29 -18.59
CA GLY A 11 4.61 -6.19 -17.44
C GLY A 11 5.01 -5.48 -16.14
N GLU A 12 5.99 -4.56 -16.21
CA GLU A 12 6.36 -3.72 -15.05
C GLU A 12 5.18 -2.85 -14.60
N TYR A 13 4.47 -2.21 -15.53
CA TYR A 13 3.29 -1.41 -15.22
C TYR A 13 2.13 -2.24 -14.67
N ALA A 14 1.92 -3.46 -15.20
CA ALA A 14 0.91 -4.38 -14.68
C ALA A 14 1.20 -4.79 -13.23
N ASN A 15 2.46 -5.06 -12.91
CA ASN A 15 2.86 -5.38 -11.53
C ASN A 15 2.68 -4.18 -10.58
N MET A 16 2.97 -2.95 -11.03
CA MET A 16 2.71 -1.73 -10.25
C MET A 16 1.23 -1.57 -9.89
N ILE A 17 0.33 -1.81 -10.86
CA ILE A 17 -1.12 -1.73 -10.65
C ILE A 17 -1.62 -2.84 -9.72
N LEU A 18 -1.11 -4.06 -9.88
CA LEU A 18 -1.47 -5.21 -9.04
C LEU A 18 -1.05 -5.03 -7.57
N MET A 19 0.15 -4.50 -7.32
CA MET A 19 0.59 -4.21 -5.95
C MET A 19 -0.19 -3.05 -5.33
N SER A 20 -0.57 -2.06 -6.13
CA SER A 20 -1.41 -0.93 -5.69
C SER A 20 -2.83 -1.38 -5.32
N SER A 21 -3.40 -2.32 -6.08
CA SER A 21 -4.73 -2.88 -5.79
C SER A 21 -4.71 -3.75 -4.54
N LEU A 22 -3.67 -4.56 -4.34
CA LEU A 22 -3.45 -5.32 -3.10
C LEU A 22 -3.29 -4.41 -1.87
N CYS A 23 -2.55 -3.30 -2.00
CA CYS A 23 -2.40 -2.33 -0.92
C CYS A 23 -3.73 -1.65 -0.56
N THR A 24 -4.55 -1.35 -1.58
CA THR A 24 -5.89 -0.79 -1.39
C THR A 24 -6.84 -1.75 -0.67
N LEU A 25 -6.67 -3.06 -0.89
CA LEU A 25 -7.47 -4.11 -0.24
C LEU A 25 -7.03 -4.36 1.21
N LEU A 26 -5.72 -4.34 1.49
CA LEU A 26 -5.14 -4.73 2.77
C LEU A 26 -5.07 -3.58 3.78
N SER A 27 -4.91 -2.33 3.34
CA SER A 27 -4.85 -1.15 4.21
C SER A 27 -6.28 -0.72 4.58
N PRO A 28 -6.61 -0.62 5.87
CA PRO A 28 -7.90 -0.93 6.48
C PRO A 28 -9.12 -0.60 5.61
N GLY A 29 -9.73 -1.68 5.12
CA GLY A 29 -11.13 -1.81 4.79
C GLY A 29 -11.54 -1.41 3.38
N GLY A 30 -11.99 -2.44 2.64
CA GLY A 30 -13.08 -2.32 1.67
C GLY A 30 -14.35 -1.69 2.24
N ARG A 31 -14.42 -1.47 3.57
CA ARG A 31 -15.15 -0.43 4.32
C ARG A 31 -14.57 -0.33 5.74
N PRO A 32 -14.24 0.89 6.21
CA PRO A 32 -15.01 1.43 7.33
C PRO A 32 -15.38 2.90 7.07
N PRO A 33 -16.43 3.43 7.73
CA PRO A 33 -16.62 4.86 7.80
C PRO A 33 -15.43 5.46 8.57
N ILE A 34 -14.79 6.46 7.94
CA ILE A 34 -14.16 7.58 8.65
C ILE A 34 -15.15 8.00 9.77
N PRO A 35 -14.69 8.41 10.98
CA PRO A 35 -15.50 8.70 12.16
C PRO A 35 -16.89 9.24 11.83
N ASP A 36 -17.94 8.70 12.49
CA ASP A 36 -19.38 8.89 12.27
C ASP A 36 -19.84 10.35 12.09
N LEU A 37 -19.41 10.97 11.00
CA LEU A 37 -19.78 12.31 10.57
C LEU A 37 -20.86 12.13 9.48
N PRO A 38 -22.04 12.77 9.64
CA PRO A 38 -23.20 12.59 8.76
C PRO A 38 -22.91 12.93 7.28
N ILE A 39 -21.87 13.72 7.03
CA ILE A 39 -21.40 14.10 5.69
C ILE A 39 -20.81 12.91 4.91
N PHE A 40 -20.09 11.99 5.58
CA PHE A 40 -19.44 10.85 4.94
C PHE A 40 -20.38 9.65 4.72
N LYS A 41 -21.53 9.61 5.38
CA LYS A 41 -22.59 8.60 5.17
C LYS A 41 -23.31 8.75 3.82
N LYS A 42 -23.37 9.98 3.29
CA LYS A 42 -24.06 10.30 2.02
C LYS A 42 -23.29 9.80 0.79
N ILE A 43 -22.00 9.51 0.93
CA ILE A 43 -21.16 9.04 -0.18
C ILE A 43 -21.26 7.51 -0.26
N PRO A 44 -21.80 6.94 -1.36
CA PRO A 44 -21.90 5.50 -1.53
C PRO A 44 -20.52 4.86 -1.42
N GLY A 45 -20.43 3.72 -0.72
CA GLY A 45 -19.15 3.06 -0.45
C GLY A 45 -18.35 2.71 -1.71
N SER A 46 -19.00 2.61 -2.86
CA SER A 46 -18.36 2.40 -4.17
C SER A 46 -17.47 3.59 -4.58
N ILE A 47 -17.92 4.83 -4.37
CA ILE A 47 -17.13 6.03 -4.72
C ILE A 47 -15.89 6.15 -3.84
N ARG A 48 -16.00 5.79 -2.55
CA ARG A 48 -14.85 5.81 -1.62
C ARG A 48 -13.80 4.76 -1.98
N PHE A 49 -14.23 3.60 -2.45
CA PHE A 49 -13.33 2.58 -2.98
C PHE A 49 -12.64 3.05 -4.26
N SER A 50 -13.39 3.61 -5.21
CA SER A 50 -12.83 4.13 -6.47
C SER A 50 -11.82 5.26 -6.25
N ILE A 51 -12.06 6.16 -5.29
CA ILE A 51 -11.11 7.23 -4.95
C ILE A 51 -9.80 6.63 -4.42
N LYS A 52 -9.86 5.64 -3.52
CA LYS A 52 -8.65 4.97 -3.01
C LYS A 52 -7.89 4.29 -4.16
N VAL A 53 -8.60 3.58 -5.05
CA VAL A 53 -8.01 2.89 -6.20
C VAL A 53 -7.27 3.83 -7.16
N ILE A 54 -7.73 5.07 -7.34
CA ILE A 54 -7.05 6.07 -8.19
C ILE A 54 -5.87 6.72 -7.45
N LEU A 55 -5.99 6.91 -6.15
CA LEU A 55 -4.99 7.59 -5.33
C LEU A 55 -3.69 6.78 -5.21
N PHE A 56 -3.73 5.45 -5.11
CA PHE A 56 -2.52 4.62 -5.01
C PHE A 56 -1.62 4.68 -6.27
N PRO A 57 -2.13 4.47 -7.50
CA PRO A 57 -1.34 4.69 -8.72
C PRO A 57 -0.86 6.13 -8.87
N PHE A 58 -1.67 7.12 -8.48
CA PHE A 58 -1.25 8.52 -8.50
C PHE A 58 -0.06 8.76 -7.56
N LEU A 59 -0.10 8.24 -6.32
CA LEU A 59 1.03 8.31 -5.40
C LEU A 59 2.27 7.61 -5.97
N TYR A 60 2.12 6.48 -6.66
CA TYR A 60 3.25 5.78 -7.27
C TYR A 60 3.94 6.62 -8.34
N ILE A 61 3.16 7.26 -9.21
CA ILE A 61 3.69 8.17 -10.25
C ILE A 61 4.32 9.40 -9.59
N TRP A 62 3.69 9.95 -8.55
CA TRP A 62 4.18 11.12 -7.82
C TRP A 62 5.51 10.85 -7.10
N VAL A 63 5.64 9.72 -6.41
CA VAL A 63 6.89 9.28 -5.76
C VAL A 63 7.98 9.09 -6.80
N ARG A 64 7.67 8.49 -7.96
CA ARG A 64 8.64 8.34 -9.06
C ARG A 64 9.12 9.69 -9.61
N ALA A 65 8.27 10.72 -9.56
CA ALA A 65 8.61 12.07 -10.02
C ALA A 65 9.35 12.90 -8.94
N ALA A 66 9.02 12.70 -7.65
CA ALA A 66 9.53 13.50 -6.54
C ALA A 66 10.92 13.06 -6.06
N PHE A 67 11.26 11.77 -6.16
CA PHE A 67 12.50 11.24 -5.60
C PHE A 67 13.56 10.99 -6.68
N PRO A 68 14.79 11.52 -6.49
CA PRO A 68 15.96 11.11 -7.27
C PRO A 68 16.23 9.61 -7.12
N ARG A 69 16.71 8.97 -8.20
CA ARG A 69 16.97 7.52 -8.24
C ARG A 69 17.93 7.11 -7.12
N TYR A 70 17.50 6.16 -6.28
CA TYR A 70 18.32 5.60 -5.20
C TYR A 70 19.35 4.60 -5.76
N ARG A 71 20.60 4.64 -5.28
CA ARG A 71 21.65 3.70 -5.70
C ARG A 71 21.44 2.32 -5.05
N TYR A 72 21.85 1.25 -5.73
CA TYR A 72 21.61 -0.15 -5.32
C TYR A 72 22.05 -0.45 -3.88
N ASP A 73 23.21 0.08 -3.46
CA ASP A 73 23.76 -0.08 -2.10
C ASP A 73 22.84 0.53 -1.02
N GLN A 74 22.15 1.61 -1.37
CA GLN A 74 21.26 2.32 -0.48
C GLN A 74 19.85 1.71 -0.49
N SER A 75 19.48 0.84 -1.43
CA SER A 75 18.20 0.12 -1.39
C SER A 75 18.28 -1.13 -0.50
N MET A 76 19.39 -1.87 -0.58
CA MET A 76 19.59 -3.08 0.23
C MET A 76 19.77 -2.79 1.73
N GLY A 77 20.40 -1.66 2.07
CA GLY A 77 20.64 -1.27 3.46
C GLY A 77 19.34 -1.09 4.27
N PRO A 78 18.45 -0.14 3.89
CA PRO A 78 17.20 0.13 4.58
C PRO A 78 16.24 -1.05 4.55
N GLY A 79 16.20 -1.84 3.46
CA GLY A 79 15.36 -3.03 3.38
C GLY A 79 15.65 -4.01 4.52
N ARG A 80 16.92 -4.34 4.74
CA ARG A 80 17.32 -5.28 5.79
C ARG A 80 17.43 -4.64 7.19
N LYS A 81 17.84 -3.37 7.28
CA LYS A 81 18.12 -2.71 8.56
C LYS A 81 16.94 -1.97 9.16
N VAL A 82 15.98 -1.54 8.35
CA VAL A 82 14.85 -0.70 8.80
C VAL A 82 13.53 -1.41 8.58
N PHE A 83 13.25 -1.89 7.36
CA PHE A 83 11.96 -2.52 7.06
C PHE A 83 11.78 -3.86 7.76
N LEU A 84 12.81 -4.69 7.81
CA LEU A 84 12.74 -6.00 8.46
C LEU A 84 12.48 -5.91 9.97
N PRO A 85 13.23 -5.15 10.79
CA PRO A 85 12.93 -5.04 12.22
C PRO A 85 11.61 -4.32 12.47
N LEU A 86 11.23 -3.34 11.63
CA LEU A 86 9.97 -2.62 11.78
C LEU A 86 8.76 -3.53 11.52
N SER A 87 8.80 -4.38 10.50
CA SER A 87 7.70 -5.33 10.22
C SER A 87 7.56 -6.36 11.34
N LEU A 88 8.67 -6.89 11.86
CA LEU A 88 8.67 -7.78 13.03
C LEU A 88 8.10 -7.09 14.28
N ALA A 89 8.50 -5.85 14.57
CA ALA A 89 7.97 -5.09 15.69
C ALA A 89 6.45 -4.86 15.56
N TRP A 90 5.96 -4.61 14.35
CA TRP A 90 4.54 -4.43 14.10
C TRP A 90 3.74 -5.73 14.31
N VAL A 91 4.26 -6.87 13.84
CA VAL A 91 3.63 -8.19 14.05
C VAL A 91 3.52 -8.51 15.54
N VAL A 92 4.59 -8.28 16.32
CA VAL A 92 4.59 -8.51 17.77
C VAL A 92 3.63 -7.54 18.48
N SER A 93 3.53 -6.29 18.02
CA SER A 93 2.61 -5.31 18.61
C SER A 93 1.14 -5.65 18.30
N VAL A 94 0.83 -6.02 17.05
CA VAL A 94 -0.52 -6.40 16.61
C VAL A 94 -0.98 -7.72 17.22
N SER A 95 -0.09 -8.67 17.53
CA SER A 95 -0.47 -9.88 18.26
C SER A 95 -0.53 -9.65 19.78
N GLY A 96 0.43 -8.91 20.35
CA GLY A 96 0.55 -8.71 21.79
C GLY A 96 -0.57 -7.85 22.37
N VAL A 97 -0.89 -6.71 21.73
CA VAL A 97 -1.86 -5.75 22.27
C VAL A 97 -3.26 -6.36 22.38
N PRO A 98 -3.86 -6.94 21.33
CA PRO A 98 -5.20 -7.52 21.43
C PRO A 98 -5.30 -8.70 22.41
N VAL A 99 -4.22 -9.49 22.57
CA VAL A 99 -4.17 -10.60 23.54
C VAL A 99 -4.21 -10.08 24.98
N THR A 100 -3.45 -9.03 25.29
CA THR A 100 -3.44 -8.43 26.64
C THR A 100 -4.78 -7.78 27.02
N PHE A 101 -5.45 -7.14 26.06
CA PHE A 101 -6.72 -6.47 26.33
C PHE A 101 -7.94 -7.39 26.14
N GLN A 102 -7.77 -8.64 25.67
CA GLN A 102 -8.85 -9.56 25.28
C GLN A 102 -9.78 -8.98 24.19
N TRP A 103 -9.21 -8.22 23.24
CA TRP A 103 -9.93 -7.66 22.07
C TRP A 103 -9.81 -8.53 20.82
N LEU A 104 -9.29 -9.75 20.95
CA LEU A 104 -9.42 -10.75 19.90
C LEU A 104 -10.91 -11.12 19.78
N PRO A 105 -11.51 -11.07 18.58
CA PRO A 105 -12.81 -11.69 18.37
C PRO A 105 -12.77 -13.20 18.61
#